data_AF-A0A183D0W3-F1
#
_entry.id   AF-A0A183D0W3-F1
#
_cell.length_a   1.000
_cell.length_b   1.000
_cell.length_c   1.000
_cell.angle_alpha   90.00
_cell.angle_beta   90.00
_cell.angle_gamma   90.00
#
_symmetry.space_group_name_H-M   'P 1'
#
loop_
_entity.id
_entity.type
_entity.pdbx_description
1 polymer ?
#
loop_
_entity_poly.entity_id
_entity_poly.type
_entity_poly.pdbx_seq_one_letter_code
_entity_poly.pdbx_strand_id
1 'polypeptide(L)'
;LDENIADNGGVRAAYMVSSLVNSIYERIQTYCGTMRPKMALELLLNDEHSPKQQRVNVPLGNMESFFDAFNCPRDCAMRPRKQCRLW
;
A
#
# COMPACT_ATOMS: atom_id res chain seq x y z
N LEU A 1 10.72 1.29 -9.66
CA LEU A 1 10.34 2.52 -8.92
C LEU A 1 8.95 2.98 -9.35
N ASP A 2 8.72 3.00 -10.66
CA ASP A 2 7.49 3.47 -11.30
C ASP A 2 6.22 2.80 -10.74
N GLU A 3 6.21 1.48 -10.59
CA GLU A 3 5.07 0.75 -9.99
C GLU A 3 4.77 1.18 -8.55
N ASN A 4 5.78 1.49 -7.75
CA ASN A 4 5.56 1.96 -6.38
C ASN A 4 4.99 3.38 -6.36
N ILE A 5 5.36 4.22 -7.33
CA ILE A 5 4.77 5.55 -7.52
C ILE A 5 3.30 5.41 -7.94
N ALA A 6 3.02 4.50 -8.88
CA ALA A 6 1.68 4.21 -9.35
C ALA A 6 0.77 3.67 -8.23
N ASP A 7 1.28 2.78 -7.37
CA ASP A 7 0.53 2.26 -6.21
C ASP A 7 0.20 3.38 -5.21
N ASN A 8 1.18 4.22 -4.86
CA ASN A 8 0.98 5.35 -3.93
C ASN A 8 -0.05 6.36 -4.47
N GLY A 9 0.14 6.79 -5.72
CA GLY A 9 -0.75 7.76 -6.37
C GLY A 9 -2.15 7.18 -6.61
N GLY A 10 -2.23 5.93 -7.08
CA GLY A 10 -3.48 5.27 -7.44
C GLY A 10 -4.37 4.94 -6.24
N VAL A 11 -3.81 4.54 -5.09
CA VAL A 11 -4.62 4.34 -3.87
C VAL A 11 -5.15 5.68 -3.37
N ARG A 12 -4.32 6.71 -3.39
CA ARG A 12 -4.70 8.06 -2.95
C ARG A 12 -5.75 8.71 -3.86
N ALA A 13 -5.59 8.63 -5.17
CA ALA A 13 -6.55 9.14 -6.14
C ALA A 13 -7.90 8.43 -6.01
N ALA A 14 -7.89 7.10 -5.88
CA ALA A 14 -9.13 6.34 -5.66
C ALA A 14 -9.83 6.74 -4.35
N TYR A 15 -9.07 7.00 -3.29
CA TYR A 15 -9.62 7.52 -2.04
C TYR A 15 -10.27 8.89 -2.23
N MET A 16 -9.60 9.82 -2.93
CA MET A 16 -10.14 11.16 -3.18
C MET A 16 -11.45 11.13 -3.96
N VAL A 17 -11.55 10.24 -4.96
CA VAL A 17 -12.76 10.12 -5.79
C VAL A 17 -13.90 9.44 -5.04
N SER A 18 -13.60 8.38 -4.28
CA SER A 18 -14.64 7.62 -3.58
C SER A 18 -15.06 8.25 -2.26
N SER A 19 -14.16 8.98 -1.57
CA SER A 19 -14.30 9.42 -0.18
C SER A 19 -14.70 8.29 0.80
N LEU A 20 -14.51 7.03 0.40
CA LEU A 20 -15.00 5.86 1.11
C LEU A 20 -13.85 4.87 1.35
N VAL A 21 -13.54 4.67 2.63
CA VAL A 21 -12.51 3.72 3.08
C VAL A 21 -12.83 2.29 2.64
N ASN A 22 -14.12 1.93 2.56
CA ASN A 22 -14.56 0.61 2.11
C ASN A 22 -14.13 0.28 0.67
N SER A 23 -14.10 1.26 -0.22
CA SER A 23 -13.65 1.07 -1.61
C SER A 23 -12.14 0.79 -1.69
N ILE A 24 -11.35 1.42 -0.81
CA ILE A 24 -9.93 1.07 -0.67
C ILE A 24 -9.81 -0.36 -0.16
N TYR A 25 -10.57 -0.73 0.88
CA TYR A 25 -10.51 -2.08 1.47
C TYR A 25 -10.74 -3.18 0.44
N GLU A 26 -11.78 -3.06 -0.39
CA GLU A 26 -12.07 -4.01 -1.47
C GLU A 26 -10.92 -4.13 -2.49
N ARG A 27 -10.31 -3.00 -2.89
CA ARG A 27 -9.16 -3.00 -3.80
C ARG A 27 -7.94 -3.68 -3.18
N ILE A 28 -7.68 -3.44 -1.90
CA ILE A 28 -6.54 -4.04 -1.19
C ILE A 28 -6.66 -5.56 -1.11
N GLN A 29 -7.89 -6.10 -0.95
CA GLN A 29 -8.12 -7.55 -0.90
C GLN A 29 -7.65 -8.28 -2.17
N THR A 30 -7.56 -7.59 -3.31
CA THR A 30 -7.04 -8.19 -4.55
C THR A 30 -5.55 -8.57 -4.46
N TYR A 31 -4.81 -7.98 -3.51
CA TYR A 31 -3.41 -8.31 -3.24
C TYR A 31 -3.25 -9.48 -2.25
N CYS A 32 -4.34 -10.02 -1.71
CA CYS A 32 -4.27 -11.20 -0.84
C CYS A 32 -3.67 -12.40 -1.59
N GLY A 33 -2.66 -13.02 -0.98
CA GLY A 33 -2.03 -14.21 -1.53
C GLY A 33 -0.77 -14.60 -0.79
N THR A 34 -0.36 -15.85 -0.98
CA THR A 34 0.90 -16.39 -0.47
C THR A 34 1.78 -16.87 -1.62
N MET A 35 3.07 -17.05 -1.36
CA MET A 35 4.05 -17.43 -2.35
C MET A 35 5.02 -18.45 -1.80
N ARG A 36 5.45 -19.38 -2.65
CA ARG A 36 6.53 -20.31 -2.30
C ARG A 36 7.84 -19.55 -2.15
N PRO A 37 8.71 -19.87 -1.17
CA PRO A 37 9.95 -19.12 -0.94
C PRO A 37 10.84 -18.98 -2.18
N LYS A 38 10.96 -20.03 -3.00
CA LYS A 38 11.74 -19.99 -4.25
C LYS A 38 11.19 -18.98 -5.25
N MET A 39 9.87 -18.95 -5.43
CA MET A 39 9.19 -18.00 -6.31
C MET A 39 9.27 -16.57 -5.74
N ALA A 40 9.17 -16.41 -4.42
CA ALA A 40 9.33 -15.10 -3.78
C ALA A 40 10.73 -14.52 -4.02
N LEU A 41 11.76 -15.34 -3.96
CA LEU A 41 13.12 -14.93 -4.30
C LEU A 41 13.27 -14.57 -5.78
N GLU A 42 12.68 -15.37 -6.66
CA GLU A 42 12.72 -15.12 -8.11
C GLU A 42 12.05 -13.80 -8.49
N LEU A 43 10.85 -13.51 -7.94
CA LEU A 43 10.17 -12.24 -8.18
C LEU A 43 10.90 -11.07 -7.55
N LEU A 44 11.47 -11.23 -6.34
CA LEU A 44 12.24 -10.15 -5.72
C LEU A 44 13.42 -9.68 -6.59
N LEU A 45 13.99 -10.59 -7.41
CA LEU A 45 15.13 -10.29 -8.26
C LEU A 45 14.74 -9.82 -9.67
N ASN A 46 13.58 -10.23 -10.17
CA ASN A 46 13.23 -10.07 -11.59
C ASN A 46 11.90 -9.36 -11.85
N ASP A 47 11.02 -9.24 -10.86
CA ASP A 47 9.75 -8.52 -10.97
C ASP A 47 9.97 -7.03 -10.66
N GLU A 48 9.43 -6.17 -11.51
CA GLU A 48 9.46 -4.72 -11.30
C GLU A 48 8.53 -4.28 -10.17
N HIS A 49 7.54 -5.12 -9.82
CA HIS A 49 6.61 -4.86 -8.75
C HIS A 49 7.18 -5.25 -7.38
N SER A 50 6.84 -4.46 -6.37
CA SER A 50 7.07 -4.85 -4.99
C SER A 50 6.26 -6.10 -4.61
N PRO A 51 6.70 -6.90 -3.62
CA PRO A 51 5.89 -8.03 -3.16
C PRO A 51 4.52 -7.56 -2.65
N LYS A 52 3.50 -8.42 -2.83
CA LYS A 52 2.09 -8.06 -2.63
C LYS A 52 1.81 -7.37 -1.29
N GLN A 53 2.42 -7.82 -0.20
CA GLN A 53 2.24 -7.23 1.13
C GLN A 53 2.74 -5.77 1.20
N GLN A 54 3.86 -5.46 0.56
CA GLN A 54 4.43 -4.12 0.53
C GLN A 54 3.61 -3.17 -0.35
N ARG A 55 3.00 -3.69 -1.43
CA ARG A 55 2.04 -2.94 -2.26
C ARG A 55 0.77 -2.51 -1.51
N VAL A 56 0.49 -3.16 -0.38
CA VAL A 56 -0.58 -2.74 0.55
C VAL A 56 -0.03 -1.83 1.64
N ASN A 57 0.96 -2.29 2.38
CA ASN A 57 1.36 -1.63 3.63
C ASN A 57 2.04 -0.29 3.40
N VAL A 58 2.88 -0.18 2.35
CA VAL A 58 3.66 1.05 2.11
C VAL A 58 2.76 2.19 1.61
N PRO A 59 1.89 2.02 0.60
CA PRO A 59 0.98 3.09 0.17
C PRO A 59 0.04 3.57 1.29
N LEU A 60 -0.53 2.65 2.08
CA LEU A 60 -1.40 3.02 3.19
C LEU A 60 -0.65 3.76 4.31
N GLY A 61 0.60 3.39 4.58
CA GLY A 61 1.46 4.11 5.51
C GLY A 61 1.85 5.52 5.06
N ASN A 62 1.59 5.88 3.81
CA ASN A 62 1.78 7.23 3.28
C ASN A 62 0.48 8.06 3.28
N MET A 63 -0.63 7.53 3.80
CA MET A 63 -1.93 8.19 3.77
C MET A 63 -2.41 8.55 5.18
N GLU A 64 -2.45 9.85 5.49
CA GLU A 64 -2.99 10.34 6.78
C GLU A 64 -4.44 9.92 7.00
N SER A 65 -5.27 9.94 5.94
CA SER A 65 -6.67 9.53 6.01
C SER A 65 -6.86 8.07 6.43
N PHE A 66 -5.89 7.20 6.13
CA PHE A 66 -5.89 5.83 6.60
C PHE A 66 -5.67 5.78 8.12
N PHE A 67 -4.81 6.63 8.67
CA PHE A 67 -4.60 6.68 10.12
C PHE A 67 -5.84 7.13 10.86
N ASP A 68 -6.53 8.15 10.35
CA ASP A 68 -7.74 8.68 10.97
C ASP A 68 -8.87 7.63 10.92
N ALA A 69 -9.04 6.96 9.77
CA ALA A 69 -10.05 5.93 9.59
C ALA A 69 -9.90 4.74 10.55
N PHE A 70 -8.67 4.40 10.92
CA PHE A 70 -8.35 3.26 11.78
C PHE A 70 -7.88 3.67 13.19
N ASN A 71 -7.98 4.95 13.54
CA ASN A 71 -7.47 5.50 14.81
C ASN A 71 -6.01 5.07 15.10
N CYS A 72 -5.15 5.12 14.09
CA CYS A 72 -3.75 4.66 14.18
C CYS A 72 -2.90 5.69 14.96
N PRO A 73 -2.42 5.38 16.18
CA PRO A 73 -1.60 6.30 16.98
C PRO A 73 -0.25 6.58 16.30
N ARG A 74 0.48 7.58 16.80
CA ARG A 74 1.74 8.05 16.17
C ARG A 74 2.84 7.00 16.08
N ASP A 75 2.77 5.95 16.89
CA ASP A 75 3.72 4.86 17.02
C ASP A 75 3.20 3.54 16.45
N CYS A 76 2.02 3.53 15.82
CA CYS A 76 1.50 2.31 15.21
C CYS A 76 2.42 1.85 14.06
N ALA A 77 2.53 0.52 13.88
CA ALA A 77 3.40 -0.08 12.87
C ALA A 77 3.13 0.41 11.43
N MET A 78 1.87 0.79 11.14
CA MET A 78 1.46 1.30 9.83
C MET A 78 1.71 2.81 9.65
N ARG A 79 2.20 3.53 10.67
CA ARG A 79 2.49 4.97 10.61
C ARG A 79 4.00 5.23 10.70
N PRO A 80 4.73 5.14 9.58
CA PRO A 80 6.16 5.41 9.56
C PRO A 80 6.45 6.88 9.90
N ARG A 81 7.60 7.13 10.54
CA ARG A 81 8.06 8.50 10.87
C ARG A 81 8.31 9.37 9.63
N LYS A 82 8.64 8.75 8.50
CA LYS A 82 8.83 9.40 7.21
C LYS A 82 7.79 8.85 6.25
N GLN A 83 7.04 9.75 5.63
CA GLN A 83 6.03 9.43 4.64
C GLN A 83 6.46 9.98 3.29
N CYS A 84 6.18 9.23 2.23
CA CYS A 84 6.43 9.64 0.86
C CYS A 84 5.12 10.09 0.23
N ARG A 85 5.11 11.28 -0.38
CA ARG A 85 3.96 11.78 -1.11
C ARG A 85 4.41 12.25 -2.48
N LEU A 86 3.83 11.65 -3.51
CA LEU A 86 4.01 11.98 -4.92
C LEU A 86 2.62 12.06 -5.54
N TRP A 87 2.43 13.03 -6.44
CA TRP A 87 1.15 13.37 -7.07
C TRP A 87 0.03 13.76 -6.06
#